data_AF-A0A382VX52-F1
#
_entry.id   AF-A0A382VX52-F1
#
_cell.length_a   1.000
_cell.length_b   1.000
_cell.length_c   1.000
_cell.angle_alpha   90.00
_cell.angle_beta   90.00
_cell.angle_gamma   90.00
#
_symmetry.space_group_name_H-M   'P 1'
#
loop_
_entity.id
_entity.type
_entity.pdbx_description
1 polymer ?
#
loop_
_entity_poly.entity_id
_entity_poly.type
_entity_poly.pdbx_seq_one_letter_code
_entity_poly.pdbx_strand_id
1 'polypeptide(L)' 'MPNQCTIVTYHYVRNLQHSRYPNIKGLFLSQFIKQLKYFEKHYQFVKIEDCIDSIYSGADLPP' A
#
# COMPACT_ATOMS: atom_id res chain seq x y z
N MET A 1 18.57 -5.83 -7.16
CA MET A 1 18.17 -6.88 -6.21
C MET A 1 16.96 -7.55 -6.83
N PRO A 2 17.01 -8.82 -7.25
CA PRO A 2 15.80 -9.51 -7.67
C PRO A 2 14.80 -9.53 -6.50
N ASN A 3 13.51 -9.37 -6.80
CA ASN A 3 12.39 -9.54 -5.85
C ASN A 3 12.36 -8.57 -4.66
N GLN A 4 12.53 -7.27 -4.93
CA GLN A 4 12.36 -6.23 -3.92
C GLN A 4 10.87 -5.85 -3.77
N CYS A 5 10.31 -6.04 -2.57
CA CYS A 5 8.94 -5.65 -2.23
C CYS A 5 8.93 -4.46 -1.25
N THR A 6 8.10 -3.45 -1.51
CA THR A 6 7.87 -2.34 -0.58
C THR A 6 6.53 -2.51 0.12
N ILE A 7 6.53 -2.55 1.45
CA ILE A 7 5.32 -2.73 2.26
C ILE A 7 4.93 -1.38 2.87
N VAL A 8 3.73 -0.92 2.54
CA VAL A 8 3.12 0.29 3.12
C VAL A 8 1.92 -0.10 3.96
N THR A 9 1.90 0.26 5.24
CA THR A 9 0.83 -0.11 6.17
C THR A 9 0.03 1.11 6.60
N TYR A 10 -1.29 0.96 6.65
CA TYR A 10 -2.22 2.00 7.10
C TYR A 10 -3.03 1.50 8.29
N HIS A 11 -3.23 2.36 9.29
CA HIS A 11 -4.09 2.07 10.43
C HIS A 11 -5.52 2.60 10.22
N TYR A 12 -5.65 3.91 9.92
CA TYR A 12 -6.94 4.54 9.64
C TYR A 12 -6.82 5.47 8.43
N VAL A 13 -7.67 5.26 7.42
CA VAL A 13 -7.83 6.14 6.25
C VAL A 13 -9.27 6.65 6.23
N ARG A 14 -9.50 7.94 6.45
CA ARG A 14 -10.87 8.52 6.50
C ARG A 14 -10.89 10.04 6.34
N ASN A 15 -12.07 10.61 6.20
CA ASN A 15 -12.27 12.05 6.35
C ASN A 15 -12.31 12.40 7.85
N LEU A 16 -11.16 12.79 8.42
CA LEU A 16 -11.02 12.99 9.87
C LEU A 16 -11.84 14.16 10.41
N GLN A 17 -11.95 15.26 9.65
CA GLN A 17 -12.64 16.49 10.06
C GLN A 17 -14.13 16.28 10.38
N HIS A 18 -14.79 15.33 9.70
CA HIS A 18 -16.21 15.00 9.92
C HIS A 18 -16.41 13.65 10.62
N SER A 19 -15.35 13.08 11.19
CA SER A 19 -15.44 11.79 11.88
C SER A 19 -15.80 11.98 13.35
N ARG A 20 -16.36 10.94 13.97
CA ARG A 20 -16.64 10.89 15.42
C ARG A 20 -15.39 11.13 16.30
N TYR A 21 -14.19 10.92 15.74
CA TYR A 21 -12.91 11.07 16.43
C TYR A 21 -11.94 11.93 15.59
N PRO A 22 -12.13 13.26 15.55
CA PRO A 22 -11.37 14.13 14.65
C PRO A 22 -9.88 14.22 14.97
N ASN A 23 -9.47 13.94 16.21
CA ASN A 23 -8.09 14.07 16.69
C ASN A 23 -7.29 12.74 16.64
N ILE A 24 -7.87 11.66 16.16
CA ILE A 24 -7.14 10.40 16.04
C ILE A 24 -6.07 10.49 14.95
N LYS A 25 -4.92 9.88 15.20
CA LYS A 25 -3.90 9.72 14.17
C LYS A 25 -4.47 8.89 13.02
N GLY A 26 -4.60 9.49 11.85
CA GLY A 26 -5.10 8.85 10.65
C GLY A 26 -4.62 9.60 9.41
N LEU A 27 -4.73 8.93 8.27
CA LEU A 27 -4.47 9.52 6.97
C LEU A 27 -5.78 10.07 6.40
N PHE A 28 -5.74 11.30 5.87
CA PHE A 28 -6.90 11.82 5.16
C PHE A 28 -7.15 11.03 3.88
N LEU A 29 -8.41 10.72 3.58
CA LEU A 29 -8.80 10.02 2.36
C LEU A 29 -8.21 10.68 1.09
N SER A 30 -8.18 12.02 1.04
CA SER A 30 -7.59 12.77 -0.08
C SER A 30 -6.08 12.55 -0.23
N GLN A 31 -5.34 12.35 0.87
CA GLN A 31 -3.92 12.04 0.85
C GLN A 31 -3.67 10.59 0.44
N PHE A 32 -4.50 9.66 0.92
CA PHE A 32 -4.44 8.26 0.50
C PHE A 32 -4.65 8.11 -1.00
N ILE A 33 -5.64 8.79 -1.59
CA ILE A 33 -5.86 8.77 -3.05
C ILE A 33 -4.65 9.32 -3.80
N LYS A 34 -3.97 10.37 -3.29
CA LYS A 34 -2.74 10.89 -3.90
C LYS A 34 -1.60 9.87 -3.84
N GLN A 35 -1.49 9.13 -2.74
CA GLN A 35 -0.51 8.04 -2.61
C GLN A 35 -0.80 6.90 -3.59
N LEU A 36 -2.07 6.48 -3.72
CA LEU A 36 -2.46 5.46 -4.71
C LEU A 36 -2.05 5.87 -6.13
N LYS A 37 -2.35 7.11 -6.53
CA LYS A 37 -1.93 7.65 -7.85
C LYS A 37 -0.41 7.66 -8.05
N TYR A 38 0.34 7.93 -6.98
CA TYR A 38 1.79 7.87 -7.01
C TYR A 38 2.26 6.41 -7.16
N PHE A 39 1.67 5.48 -6.41
CA PHE A 39 1.99 4.06 -6.52
C PHE A 39 1.67 3.51 -7.91
N GLU A 40 0.48 3.78 -8.45
CA GLU A 40 0.09 3.38 -9.80
C GLU A 40 1.06 3.87 -10.89
N LYS A 41 1.79 4.97 -10.64
CA LYS A 41 2.78 5.53 -11.58
C LYS A 41 4.19 4.95 -11.40
N HIS A 42 4.52 4.49 -10.20
CA HIS A 42 5.90 4.22 -9.80
C HIS A 42 6.16 2.80 -9.27
N TYR A 43 5.10 2.03 -9.00
CA TYR A 43 5.14 0.71 -8.42
C TYR A 43 4.12 -0.19 -9.11
N GLN A 44 4.40 -1.50 -9.13
CA GLN A 44 3.41 -2.50 -9.47
C GLN A 44 2.82 -3.09 -8.19
N PHE A 45 1.48 -3.10 -8.09
CA PHE A 45 0.81 -3.82 -7.00
C PHE A 45 0.92 -5.32 -7.23
N VAL A 46 1.35 -6.03 -6.18
CA VAL A 46 1.45 -7.48 -6.14
C VAL A 46 0.35 -8.05 -5.25
N LYS A 47 -0.05 -9.28 -5.53
CA LYS A 47 -0.93 -10.05 -4.66
C LYS A 47 -0.11 -10.80 -3.62
N ILE A 48 -0.79 -11.30 -2.59
CA ILE A 48 -0.13 -12.10 -1.56
C ILE A 48 0.40 -13.42 -2.13
N GLU A 49 -0.28 -13.98 -3.13
CA GLU A 49 0.13 -15.19 -3.84
C GLU A 49 1.46 -14.98 -4.56
N ASP A 50 1.66 -13.84 -5.23
CA ASP A 50 2.93 -13.49 -5.90
C ASP A 50 4.08 -13.47 -4.88
N CYS A 51 3.84 -12.96 -3.67
CA CYS A 51 4.81 -12.96 -2.58
C CYS A 51 5.13 -14.38 -2.09
N ILE A 52 4.11 -15.22 -1.92
CA ILE A 52 4.27 -16.62 -1.49
C ILE A 52 5.08 -17.39 -2.55
N ASP A 53 4.71 -17.27 -3.83
CA ASP A 53 5.40 -17.93 -4.93
C ASP A 53 6.85 -17.47 -5.07
N SER A 54 7.13 -16.18 -4.84
CA SER A 54 8.49 -15.68 -4.84
C SER A 54 9.36 -16.26 -3.71
N ILE A 55 8.77 -16.45 -2.52
CA ILE A 55 9.47 -17.02 -1.36
C ILE A 55 9.70 -18.52 -1.50
N TYR A 56 8.68 -19.27 -1.94
CA TYR A 56 8.70 -20.74 -1.87
C TYR A 56 8.99 -21.43 -3.21
N SER A 57 8.65 -20.79 -4.33
CA SER A 57 8.80 -21.36 -5.68
C SER A 57 9.91 -20.68 -6.49
N GLY A 58 10.49 -19.59 -5.98
CA GLY A 58 11.53 -18.81 -6.66
C GLY A 58 11.01 -18.02 -7.86
N ALA A 59 9.69 -17.76 -7.92
CA ALA A 59 9.11 -16.91 -8.95
C ALA A 59 9.55 -15.44 -8.76
N ASP A 60 9.68 -14.71 -9.87
CA ASP A 60 10.03 -13.29 -9.79
C ASP A 60 8.80 -12.44 -9.47
N LEU A 61 8.99 -11.43 -8.63
CA LEU A 61 7.98 -10.40 -8.43
C LEU A 61 7.91 -9.48 -9.66
N PRO A 62 6.73 -8.91 -9.95
CA PRO A 62 6.60 -7.85 -10.93
C PRO A 62 7.54 -6.65 -10.64
N PRO A 63 7.96 -5.92 -11.69
CA PRO A 63 8.93 -4.83 -11.56
C PRO A 63 8.44 -3.63 -10.76
#